data_AF-A0AAE0Q1I1-F1
#
_entry.id   AF-A0AAE0Q1I1-F1
#
_cell.length_a   1.000
_cell.length_b   1.000
_cell.length_c   1.000
_cell.angle_alpha   90.00
_cell.angle_beta   90.00
_cell.angle_gamma   90.00
#
_symmetry.space_group_name_H-M   'P 1'
#
loop_
_entity.id
_entity.type
_entity.pdbx_description
1 polymer ?
#
loop_
_entity_poly.entity_id
_entity_poly.type
_entity_poly.pdbx_seq_one_letter_code
_entity_poly.pdbx_strand_id
1 'polypeptide(L)' 'KMPVIDVENLTDLDKAKMEVDQLKKEVKLEREKVSKCCEEVMEYIQSGMDEDPLVKGIPEEKNPFKEKGGCVIC' A
#
# COMPACT_ATOMS: atom_id res chain seq x y z
N LYS A 1 -8.51 -3.69 -24.30
CA LYS A 1 -7.62 -2.55 -23.95
C LYS A 1 -8.47 -1.51 -23.25
N MET A 2 -8.04 -1.04 -22.07
CA MET A 2 -8.71 0.09 -21.41
C MET A 2 -8.44 1.35 -22.27
N PRO A 3 -9.47 2.11 -22.67
CA PRO A 3 -9.25 3.33 -23.44
C PRO A 3 -8.55 4.35 -22.55
N VAL A 4 -7.62 5.11 -23.11
CA VAL A 4 -7.10 6.32 -22.48
C VAL A 4 -8.18 7.38 -22.65
N ILE A 5 -8.73 7.88 -21.54
CA ILE A 5 -9.83 8.83 -21.52
C ILE A 5 -9.27 10.18 -21.10
N ASP A 6 -9.51 11.21 -21.91
CA ASP A 6 -9.24 12.59 -21.55
C ASP A 6 -10.42 13.11 -20.71
N VAL A 7 -10.21 13.16 -19.39
CA VAL A 7 -11.26 13.45 -18.40
C VAL A 7 -11.69 14.93 -18.44
N GLU A 8 -10.81 15.82 -18.92
CA GLU A 8 -11.05 17.27 -18.95
C GLU A 8 -11.98 17.67 -20.11
N ASN A 9 -12.00 16.89 -21.18
CA ASN A 9 -12.83 17.12 -22.36
C ASN A 9 -14.21 16.42 -22.34
N LEU A 10 -14.59 15.79 -21.22
CA LEU A 10 -15.89 15.13 -21.07
C LEU A 10 -17.00 16.08 -20.61
N THR A 11 -18.19 15.91 -21.18
CA THR A 11 -19.40 16.54 -20.66
C THR A 11 -19.78 15.96 -19.30
N ASP A 12 -20.51 16.72 -18.49
CA ASP A 12 -20.99 16.23 -17.18
C ASP A 12 -21.90 15.01 -17.31
N LEU A 13 -22.66 14.91 -18.41
CA LEU A 13 -23.48 13.74 -18.72
C LEU A 13 -22.63 12.49 -18.98
N ASP A 14 -21.51 12.63 -19.69
CA ASP A 14 -20.64 11.51 -20.01
C ASP A 14 -19.84 11.04 -18.78
N LYS A 15 -19.42 11.98 -17.92
CA LYS A 15 -18.84 11.66 -16.61
C LYS A 15 -19.81 10.84 -15.75
N ALA A 16 -21.07 11.28 -15.65
CA ALA A 16 -22.09 10.57 -14.87
C ALA A 16 -22.38 9.16 -15.42
N LYS A 17 -22.42 8.98 -16.76
CA LYS A 17 -22.57 7.64 -17.37
C LYS A 17 -21.40 6.73 -17.02
N MET A 18 -20.18 7.25 -17.12
CA MET A 18 -18.97 6.49 -16.76
C MET A 18 -18.98 6.08 -15.29
N GLU A 19 -19.36 6.99 -14.39
CA GLU A 19 -19.49 6.71 -12.96
C GLU A 19 -20.52 5.60 -12.70
N VAL A 20 -21.71 5.70 -13.29
CA VAL A 20 -22.75 4.67 -13.16
C VAL A 20 -22.26 3.30 -13.67
N ASP A 21 -21.53 3.27 -14.78
CA ASP A 21 -20.98 2.04 -15.34
C ASP A 21 -19.87 1.45 -14.46
N GLN A 22 -19.09 2.29 -13.78
CA GLN A 22 -18.10 1.87 -12.80
C GLN A 22 -18.78 1.29 -11.54
N LEU A 23 -19.78 1.99 -10.99
CA LEU A 23 -20.55 1.53 -9.82
C LEU A 23 -21.25 0.17 -10.08
N LYS A 24 -21.79 -0.02 -11.29
CA LYS A 24 -22.37 -1.32 -11.72
C LYS A 24 -21.36 -2.47 -11.77
N LYS A 25 -20.06 -2.18 -11.92
CA LYS A 25 -19.00 -3.19 -11.82
C LYS A 25 -18.64 -3.43 -10.36
N GLU A 26 -18.46 -2.38 -9.57
CA GLU A 26 -18.07 -2.46 -8.16
C GLU A 26 -19.12 -3.12 -7.26
N VAL A 27 -20.40 -3.03 -7.61
CA VAL A 27 -21.47 -3.73 -6.89
C VAL A 27 -21.38 -5.25 -7.05
N LYS A 28 -20.83 -5.74 -8.17
CA LYS A 28 -20.65 -7.17 -8.44
C LYS A 28 -19.37 -7.74 -7.80
N LEU A 29 -18.55 -6.89 -7.20
CA LEU A 29 -17.35 -7.34 -6.50
C LEU A 29 -17.76 -8.13 -5.24
N GLU A 30 -17.38 -9.39 -5.19
CA GLU A 30 -17.53 -10.22 -3.99
C GLU A 30 -16.55 -9.71 -2.92
N ARG A 31 -17.09 -9.28 -1.78
CA ARG A 31 -16.30 -8.76 -0.66
C ARG A 31 -16.08 -9.88 0.36
N GLU A 32 -14.83 -10.08 0.73
CA GLU A 32 -14.43 -10.95 1.84
C GLU A 32 -14.90 -10.36 3.19
N LYS A 33 -15.10 -11.23 4.19
CA LYS A 33 -15.50 -10.77 5.53
C LYS A 33 -14.32 -10.05 6.19
N VAL A 34 -14.60 -8.86 6.73
CA VAL A 34 -13.60 -8.06 7.46
C VAL A 34 -12.92 -8.88 8.56
N SER A 35 -13.66 -9.71 9.29
CA SER A 35 -13.09 -10.58 10.34
C SER A 35 -11.99 -11.51 9.79
N LYS A 36 -12.22 -12.13 8.63
CA LYS A 36 -11.26 -13.03 7.99
C LYS A 36 -10.05 -12.25 7.47
N CYS A 37 -10.27 -11.13 6.79
CA CYS A 37 -9.18 -10.28 6.32
C CYS A 37 -8.29 -9.79 7.48
N CYS A 38 -8.90 -9.42 8.61
CA CYS A 38 -8.16 -9.00 9.79
C CYS A 38 -7.31 -10.14 10.36
N GLU A 39 -7.85 -11.37 10.43
CA GLU A 39 -7.09 -12.55 10.89
C GLU A 39 -5.85 -12.80 10.01
N GLU A 40 -6.01 -12.82 8.68
CA GLU A 40 -4.91 -13.03 7.73
C GLU A 40 -3.84 -11.93 7.84
N VAL A 41 -4.27 -10.66 7.96
CA VAL A 41 -3.34 -9.53 8.12
C VAL A 41 -2.59 -9.63 9.45
N MET A 42 -3.27 -10.00 10.54
CA MET A 42 -2.63 -10.17 11.84
C MET A 42 -1.61 -11.30 11.81
N GLU A 43 -1.95 -12.45 11.23
CA GLU A 43 -1.04 -13.59 11.09
C GLU A 43 0.20 -13.22 10.27
N TYR A 44 -0.01 -12.54 9.13
CA TYR A 44 1.10 -12.07 8.30
C TYR A 44 2.04 -11.14 9.05
N ILE A 45 1.48 -10.11 9.72
CA ILE A 45 2.27 -9.17 10.51
C ILE A 45 3.06 -9.93 11.58
N GLN A 46 2.38 -10.77 12.37
CA GLN A 46 3.01 -11.49 13.47
C GLN A 46 4.16 -12.38 13.02
N SER A 47 4.02 -13.06 11.87
CA SER A 47 5.08 -13.89 11.30
C SER A 47 6.32 -13.10 10.89
N GLY A 48 6.15 -11.84 10.49
CA GLY A 48 7.25 -10.95 10.06
C GLY A 48 7.84 -10.07 11.15
N MET A 49 7.15 -9.89 12.29
CA MET A 49 7.62 -9.01 13.39
C MET A 49 9.01 -9.39 13.89
N ASP A 50 9.33 -10.69 13.87
CA ASP A 50 10.59 -11.19 14.39
C ASP A 50 11.81 -10.85 13.53
N GLU A 51 11.58 -10.56 12.26
CA GLU A 51 12.60 -10.19 11.28
C GLU A 51 12.59 -8.68 10.98
N ASP A 52 11.56 -7.96 11.44
CA ASP A 52 11.41 -6.53 11.21
C ASP A 52 12.48 -5.73 12.00
N PRO A 53 13.43 -5.10 11.28
CA PRO A 53 14.52 -4.36 11.90
C PRO A 53 14.07 -3.12 12.69
N LEU A 54 12.90 -2.55 12.37
CA LEU A 54 12.34 -1.38 13.04
C LEU A 54 11.53 -1.77 14.28
N VAL A 55 11.05 -3.00 14.36
CA VAL A 55 10.34 -3.54 15.54
C VAL A 55 11.33 -4.09 16.56
N LYS A 56 12.26 -4.96 16.14
CA LYS A 56 13.25 -5.56 17.06
C LYS A 56 14.48 -4.69 17.32
N GLY A 57 14.73 -3.72 16.46
CA GLY A 57 15.96 -2.95 16.46
C GLY A 57 17.10 -3.67 15.74
N ILE A 58 18.03 -2.87 15.22
CA ILE A 58 19.21 -3.36 14.50
C ILE A 58 20.41 -3.27 15.43
N PRO A 59 21.20 -4.34 15.61
CA PRO A 59 22.48 -4.26 16.28
C PRO A 59 23.37 -3.18 15.64
N GLU A 60 24.05 -2.36 16.43
CA GLU A 60 24.82 -1.23 15.91
C GLU A 60 25.79 -1.61 14.78
N GLU A 61 26.42 -2.78 14.85
CA GLU A 61 27.37 -3.28 13.85
C GLU A 61 26.73 -3.57 12.49
N LYS A 62 25.43 -3.89 12.48
CA LYS A 62 24.63 -4.16 11.27
C LYS A 62 23.82 -2.94 10.82
N ASN A 63 23.83 -1.85 11.59
CA ASN A 63 23.11 -0.64 11.25
C ASN A 63 23.85 0.12 10.12
N PRO A 64 23.29 0.21 8.91
CA PRO A 64 23.93 0.92 7.79
C PRO A 64 24.09 2.42 8.04
N PHE A 65 23.36 2.99 9.01
CA PHE A 65 23.42 4.39 9.41
C PHE A 65 24.27 4.63 10.66
N LYS A 66 25.00 3.62 11.16
CA LYS A 66 25.98 3.85 12.23
C LYS A 66 26.98 4.90 11.76
N GLU A 67 27.22 5.93 12.59
CA GLU A 67 28.27 6.91 12.36
C GLU A 67 29.61 6.17 12.20
N LYS A 68 30.11 6.10 10.96
CA LYS A 68 31.52 5.85 10.73
C LYS A 68 32.22 7.10 11.22
N GLY A 69 33.02 6.96 12.28
CA GLY A 69 33.62 8.02 13.08
C GLY A 69 33.89 9.32 12.32
N GLY A 70 33.56 10.42 13.00
CA GLY A 70 33.66 11.78 12.49
C GLY A 70 34.91 12.05 11.67
N CYS A 71 34.72 12.89 10.66
CA CYS A 71 35.75 13.41 9.77
C CYS A 71 37.07 13.67 10.52
N VAL A 72 38.10 12.89 10.18
CA VAL A 72 39.48 13.14 10.59
C VAL A 72 40.02 14.24 9.69
N ILE A 73 39.69 15.49 9.99
CA ILE A 73 40.49 16.62 9.50
C ILE A 73 41.22 17.17 10.73
N CYS A 74 42.43 16.65 10.91
CA CYS A 74 43.49 17.28 11.69
C CYS A 74 44.05 18.48 10.92
#